data_AF-A0A1Q7I4Y7-F1
#
_entry.id   AF-A0A1Q7I4Y7-F1
#
_cell.length_a   1.000
_cell.length_b   1.000
_cell.length_c   1.000
_cell.angle_alpha   90.00
_cell.angle_beta   90.00
_cell.angle_gamma   90.00
#
_symmetry.space_group_name_H-M   'P 1'
#
loop_
_entity.id
_entity.type
_entity.pdbx_description
1 polymer ?
#
loop_
_entity_poly.entity_id
_entity_poly.type
_entity_poly.pdbx_seq_one_letter_code
_entity_poly.pdbx_strand_id
1 'polypeptide(L)'
;MKLRVHLDVADPIARRRLAALIKADPEIVLVAVAEEADLVVSERVIATAAPATVPEEGAALTPRELDVLRLVARGLGNKEIAAQLDLSTHTVKYHLASVLVKLGVRSRTEAVSQGIRTGLLPL
;
A
#
# COMPACT_ATOMS: atom_id res chain seq x y z
N MET A 1 -9.13 11.84 -18.14
CA MET A 1 -8.33 10.67 -17.72
C MET A 1 -7.18 11.16 -16.85
N LYS A 2 -6.69 10.37 -15.89
CA LYS A 2 -5.63 10.73 -14.91
C LYS A 2 -4.72 9.51 -14.78
N LEU A 3 -3.38 9.62 -14.76
CA LEU A 3 -2.46 8.49 -15.01
C LEU A 3 -1.42 8.26 -13.90
N ARG A 4 -1.38 7.09 -13.20
CA ARG A 4 -0.29 6.79 -12.22
C ARG A 4 0.95 6.33 -12.95
N VAL A 5 2.05 7.00 -12.67
CA VAL A 5 3.40 6.50 -12.91
C VAL A 5 4.12 6.58 -11.57
N HIS A 6 4.68 5.46 -11.10
CA HIS A 6 5.58 5.43 -9.95
C HIS A 6 7.01 5.30 -10.49
N LEU A 7 7.88 6.22 -10.10
CA LEU A 7 9.27 6.29 -10.56
C LEU A 7 10.17 6.41 -9.33
N ASP A 8 10.89 5.34 -9.01
CA ASP A 8 11.98 5.41 -8.04
C ASP A 8 13.21 6.02 -8.71
N VAL A 9 13.59 7.21 -8.28
CA VAL A 9 14.74 7.96 -8.79
C VAL A 9 15.64 8.26 -7.61
N ALA A 10 16.76 7.55 -7.49
CA ALA A 10 17.69 7.71 -6.37
C ALA A 10 18.43 9.07 -6.39
N ASP A 11 18.72 9.64 -7.56
CA ASP A 11 19.49 10.89 -7.70
C ASP A 11 18.62 12.16 -7.49
N PRO A 12 18.96 13.05 -6.53
CA PRO A 12 18.29 14.33 -6.33
C PRO A 12 18.31 15.27 -7.54
N ILE A 13 19.34 15.22 -8.40
CA ILE A 13 19.44 16.06 -9.60
C ILE A 13 18.44 15.56 -10.65
N ALA A 14 18.39 14.25 -10.89
CA ALA A 14 17.38 13.61 -11.75
C ALA A 14 15.94 13.88 -11.26
N ARG A 15 15.67 13.83 -9.94
CA ARG A 15 14.35 14.21 -9.38
C ARG A 15 13.96 15.65 -9.77
N ARG A 16 14.87 16.62 -9.61
CA ARG A 16 14.63 18.02 -9.98
C ARG A 16 14.39 18.20 -11.48
N ARG A 17 15.17 17.53 -12.33
CA ARG A 17 14.99 17.55 -13.80
C ARG A 17 13.65 16.96 -14.21
N LEU A 18 13.26 15.82 -13.64
CA LEU A 18 11.98 15.16 -13.91
C LEU A 18 10.79 16.03 -13.50
N ALA A 19 10.83 16.63 -12.31
CA ALA A 19 9.78 17.54 -11.85
C ALA A 19 9.67 18.81 -12.72
N ALA A 20 10.80 19.31 -13.25
CA ALA A 20 10.81 20.44 -14.18
C ALA A 20 10.22 20.07 -15.56
N LEU A 21 10.55 18.90 -16.11
CA LEU A 21 9.97 18.40 -17.35
C LEU A 21 8.45 18.22 -17.25
N ILE A 22 7.96 17.66 -16.13
CA ILE A 22 6.53 17.46 -15.89
C ILE A 22 5.79 18.81 -15.76
N LYS A 23 6.38 19.79 -15.05
CA LYS A 23 5.78 21.14 -14.90
C LYS A 23 5.85 22.01 -16.17
N ALA A 24 6.64 21.62 -17.18
CA ALA A 24 6.72 22.34 -18.44
C ALA A 24 5.54 22.04 -19.37
N ASP A 25 4.79 20.96 -19.12
CA ASP A 25 3.59 20.61 -19.87
C ASP A 25 2.34 21.22 -19.20
N PRO A 26 1.60 22.13 -19.87
CA PRO A 26 0.44 22.80 -19.30
C PRO A 26 -0.75 21.87 -19.01
N GLU A 27 -0.81 20.68 -19.64
CA GLU A 27 -1.86 19.68 -19.37
C GLU A 27 -1.59 18.88 -18.08
N ILE A 28 -0.38 18.97 -17.49
CA ILE A 28 0.04 18.11 -16.38
C ILE A 28 0.12 18.88 -15.05
N VAL A 29 -0.95 18.77 -14.26
CA VAL A 29 -1.03 19.42 -12.93
C VAL A 29 -0.36 18.57 -11.85
N LEU A 30 0.72 19.10 -11.26
CA LEU A 30 1.44 18.47 -10.16
C LEU A 30 0.77 18.80 -8.80
N VAL A 31 -0.08 17.90 -8.30
CA VAL A 31 -1.01 18.18 -7.18
C VAL A 31 -0.34 18.18 -5.79
N ALA A 32 0.81 17.53 -5.61
CA ALA A 32 1.56 17.55 -4.36
C ALA A 32 3.06 17.39 -4.58
N VAL A 33 3.84 18.08 -3.75
CA VAL A 33 5.25 17.78 -3.47
C VAL A 33 5.40 17.91 -1.96
N ALA A 34 5.71 16.82 -1.26
CA ALA A 34 6.19 16.92 0.12
C ALA A 34 7.69 16.60 0.12
N GLU A 35 8.47 17.26 0.97
CA GLU A 35 9.93 17.12 0.97
C GLU A 35 10.42 15.71 1.33
N GLU A 36 9.53 14.84 1.85
CA GLU A 36 9.80 13.42 2.11
C GLU A 36 8.79 12.44 1.45
N ALA A 37 7.96 12.88 0.48
CA ALA A 37 6.97 11.99 -0.16
C ALA A 37 7.26 11.67 -1.63
N ASP A 38 7.16 10.39 -1.95
CA ASP A 38 7.11 9.86 -3.32
C ASP A 38 5.94 10.46 -4.11
N LEU A 39 6.13 10.66 -5.42
CA LEU A 39 5.12 11.20 -6.34
C LEU A 39 4.08 10.14 -6.73
N VAL A 40 2.78 10.50 -6.76
CA VAL A 40 1.63 9.60 -6.91
C VAL A 40 0.48 10.27 -7.71
N VAL A 41 -0.15 9.63 -8.71
CA VAL A 41 -1.24 10.23 -9.54
C VAL A 41 -2.55 9.37 -9.60
N SER A 42 -2.99 8.71 -10.70
CA SER A 42 -3.76 7.42 -10.82
C SER A 42 -4.66 7.26 -12.07
N GLU A 43 -4.41 6.25 -12.94
CA GLU A 43 -5.47 5.64 -13.79
C GLU A 43 -5.77 4.21 -13.30
N ARG A 44 -6.77 3.56 -13.88
CA ARG A 44 -7.61 2.59 -13.21
C ARG A 44 -7.76 1.30 -14.00
N VAL A 45 -7.34 0.17 -13.42
CA VAL A 45 -7.99 -1.13 -13.69
C VAL A 45 -9.02 -1.34 -12.58
N ILE A 46 -10.30 -1.52 -12.96
CA ILE A 46 -11.37 -1.74 -11.97
C ILE A 46 -11.44 -3.22 -11.58
N ALA A 47 -10.42 -3.73 -10.88
CA ALA A 47 -10.72 -4.61 -9.75
C ALA A 47 -11.14 -3.67 -8.61
N THR A 48 -12.34 -3.84 -8.05
CA THR A 48 -12.97 -2.90 -7.12
C THR A 48 -12.19 -2.75 -5.80
N ALA A 49 -11.16 -1.90 -5.81
CA ALA A 49 -10.65 -1.28 -4.61
C ALA A 49 -11.75 -0.35 -4.09
N ALA A 50 -12.27 -0.67 -2.90
CA ALA A 50 -13.22 0.15 -2.16
C ALA A 50 -12.64 1.56 -1.90
N PRO A 51 -13.48 2.55 -1.51
CA PRO A 51 -13.02 3.92 -1.30
C PRO A 51 -11.85 3.96 -0.30
N ALA A 52 -11.05 5.03 -0.36
CA ALA A 52 -10.01 5.30 0.64
C ALA A 52 -10.65 5.73 1.98
N THR A 53 -11.37 4.82 2.62
CA THR A 53 -11.79 4.92 4.01
C THR A 53 -10.55 4.75 4.88
N VAL A 54 -10.42 5.57 5.91
CA VAL A 54 -9.53 5.23 7.04
C VAL A 54 -9.91 3.84 7.56
N PRO A 55 -8.93 2.97 7.89
CA PRO A 55 -9.23 1.69 8.50
C PRO A 55 -9.92 1.91 9.86
N GLU A 56 -11.19 1.52 9.96
CA GLU A 56 -11.94 1.53 11.22
C GLU A 56 -11.69 0.21 11.97
N GLU A 57 -11.60 0.27 13.30
CA GLU A 57 -11.46 -0.93 14.14
C GLU A 57 -12.70 -1.83 14.00
N GLY A 58 -12.50 -3.15 13.90
CA GLY A 58 -13.57 -4.12 13.69
C GLY A 58 -14.14 -4.18 12.27
N ALA A 59 -13.69 -3.35 11.32
CA ALA A 59 -14.11 -3.45 9.94
C ALA A 59 -13.55 -4.70 9.25
N ALA A 60 -14.30 -5.24 8.28
CA ALA A 60 -13.87 -6.43 7.53
C ALA A 60 -12.57 -6.20 6.73
N LEU A 61 -11.71 -7.22 6.71
CA LEU A 61 -10.53 -7.23 5.84
C LEU A 61 -10.95 -7.35 4.37
N THR A 62 -10.32 -6.56 3.52
CA THR A 62 -10.39 -6.70 2.06
C THR A 62 -9.63 -7.96 1.62
N PRO A 63 -9.89 -8.49 0.40
CA PRO A 63 -9.16 -9.66 -0.11
C PRO A 63 -7.64 -9.49 -0.07
N ARG A 64 -7.12 -8.31 -0.43
CA ARG A 64 -5.67 -8.04 -0.45
C ARG A 64 -5.07 -7.95 0.97
N GLU A 65 -5.81 -7.41 1.93
CA GLU A 65 -5.42 -7.40 3.35
C GLU A 65 -5.39 -8.83 3.93
N LEU A 66 -6.35 -9.67 3.54
CA LEU A 66 -6.38 -11.08 3.92
C LEU A 66 -5.22 -11.88 3.31
N ASP A 67 -4.83 -11.60 2.06
CA ASP A 67 -3.66 -12.21 1.43
C ASP A 67 -2.35 -11.82 2.12
N VAL A 68 -2.20 -10.54 2.50
CA VAL A 68 -1.07 -10.07 3.33
C VAL A 68 -1.08 -10.79 4.69
N LEU A 69 -2.22 -10.91 5.36
CA LEU A 69 -2.33 -11.63 6.63
C LEU A 69 -1.94 -13.13 6.51
N ARG A 70 -2.36 -13.81 5.44
CA ARG A 70 -1.96 -15.20 5.13
C ARG A 70 -0.46 -15.37 4.90
N LEU A 71 0.19 -14.38 4.27
CA LEU A 71 1.64 -14.39 4.08
C LEU A 71 2.40 -14.07 5.38
N VAL A 72 1.87 -13.16 6.21
CA VAL A 72 2.39 -12.86 7.54
C VAL A 72 2.32 -14.08 8.46
N ALA A 73 1.24 -14.87 8.39
CA ALA A 73 1.07 -16.13 9.12
C ALA A 73 2.07 -17.22 8.69
N ARG A 74 2.49 -17.23 7.41
CA ARG A 74 3.59 -18.06 6.90
C ARG A 74 4.99 -17.56 7.32
N GLY A 75 5.08 -16.52 8.13
CA GLY A 75 6.34 -15.99 8.68
C GLY A 75 7.05 -14.93 7.82
N LEU A 76 6.54 -14.61 6.62
CA LEU A 76 7.26 -13.78 5.64
C LEU A 76 7.44 -12.32 6.10
N GLY A 77 8.56 -11.73 5.72
CA GLY A 77 8.85 -10.29 5.86
C GLY A 77 8.28 -9.47 4.70
N ASN A 78 8.08 -8.16 4.91
CA ASN A 78 7.36 -7.31 3.96
C ASN A 78 7.97 -7.26 2.54
N LYS A 79 9.28 -7.54 2.40
CA LYS A 79 9.95 -7.65 1.08
C LYS A 79 9.55 -8.93 0.34
N GLU A 80 9.40 -10.05 1.03
CA GLU A 80 9.00 -11.33 0.46
C GLU A 80 7.51 -11.32 0.11
N ILE A 81 6.69 -10.71 0.98
CA ILE A 81 5.26 -10.45 0.72
C ILE A 81 5.09 -9.56 -0.53
N ALA A 82 5.91 -8.51 -0.64
CA ALA A 82 5.93 -7.61 -1.79
C ALA A 82 6.23 -8.37 -3.09
N ALA A 83 7.26 -9.22 -3.08
CA ALA A 83 7.60 -10.08 -4.22
C ALA A 83 6.50 -11.10 -4.58
N GLN A 84 5.85 -11.73 -3.60
CA GLN A 84 4.79 -12.73 -3.86
C GLN A 84 3.45 -12.12 -4.32
N LEU A 85 3.18 -10.85 -4.03
CA LEU A 85 1.92 -10.19 -4.40
C LEU A 85 2.01 -9.22 -5.58
N ASP A 86 3.21 -9.05 -6.15
CA ASP A 86 3.58 -8.02 -7.13
C ASP A 86 3.23 -6.60 -6.63
N LEU A 87 3.77 -6.26 -5.45
CA LEU A 87 3.53 -4.99 -4.74
C LEU A 87 4.85 -4.35 -4.32
N SER A 88 4.82 -3.04 -4.03
CA SER A 88 5.95 -2.40 -3.33
C SER A 88 5.98 -2.78 -1.85
N THR A 89 7.17 -2.74 -1.22
CA THR A 89 7.29 -2.93 0.24
C THR A 89 6.54 -1.85 1.02
N HIS A 90 6.36 -0.65 0.46
CA HIS A 90 5.53 0.41 1.05
C HIS A 90 4.05 -0.01 1.05
N THR A 91 3.53 -0.50 -0.09
CA THR A 91 2.14 -0.97 -0.22
C THR A 91 1.83 -2.11 0.75
N VAL A 92 2.79 -3.03 0.96
CA VAL A 92 2.66 -4.08 1.99
C VAL A 92 2.63 -3.51 3.41
N LYS A 93 3.48 -2.52 3.74
CA LYS A 93 3.42 -1.83 5.05
C LYS A 93 2.05 -1.18 5.27
N TYR A 94 1.49 -0.54 4.25
CA TYR A 94 0.15 0.07 4.30
C TYR A 94 -0.96 -0.97 4.54
N HIS A 95 -0.99 -2.05 3.75
CA HIS A 95 -1.97 -3.13 3.97
C HIS A 95 -1.83 -3.78 5.34
N LEU A 96 -0.60 -4.02 5.81
CA LEU A 96 -0.37 -4.56 7.16
C LEU A 96 -0.86 -3.59 8.25
N ALA A 97 -0.59 -2.29 8.14
CA ALA A 97 -1.11 -1.29 9.08
C ALA A 97 -2.65 -1.30 9.11
N SER A 98 -3.30 -1.36 7.95
CA SER A 98 -4.77 -1.49 7.86
C SER A 98 -5.28 -2.78 8.51
N VAL A 99 -4.61 -3.92 8.31
CA VAL A 99 -4.94 -5.19 8.99
C VAL A 99 -4.83 -5.05 10.50
N LEU A 100 -3.77 -4.41 11.02
CA LEU A 100 -3.60 -4.23 12.47
C LEU A 100 -4.76 -3.43 13.08
N VAL A 101 -5.11 -2.29 12.49
CA VAL A 101 -6.22 -1.45 12.97
C VAL A 101 -7.56 -2.19 12.88
N LYS A 102 -7.88 -2.77 11.73
CA LYS A 102 -9.15 -3.51 11.53
C LYS A 102 -9.33 -4.69 12.48
N LEU A 103 -8.24 -5.38 12.82
CA LEU A 103 -8.26 -6.48 13.80
C LEU A 103 -8.18 -6.02 15.26
N GLY A 104 -7.98 -4.72 15.54
CA GLY A 104 -7.85 -4.16 16.89
C GLY A 104 -6.57 -4.60 17.61
N VAL A 105 -5.47 -4.79 16.87
CA VAL A 105 -4.20 -5.35 17.38
C VAL A 105 -3.01 -4.44 17.10
N ARG A 106 -1.92 -4.62 17.85
CA ARG A 106 -0.74 -3.74 17.81
C ARG A 106 0.49 -4.39 17.19
N SER A 107 0.51 -5.71 17.03
CA SER A 107 1.63 -6.43 16.43
C SER A 107 1.21 -7.44 15.36
N ARG A 108 2.14 -7.77 14.45
CA ARG A 108 1.93 -8.81 13.42
C ARG A 108 1.64 -10.18 14.02
N THR A 109 2.17 -10.48 15.20
CA THR A 109 1.95 -11.76 15.91
C THR A 109 0.54 -11.81 16.48
N GLU A 110 0.09 -10.72 17.12
CA GLU A 110 -1.32 -10.58 17.53
C GLU A 110 -2.28 -10.67 16.34
N ALA A 111 -1.93 -10.11 15.18
CA ALA A 111 -2.75 -10.20 13.96
C ALA A 111 -2.94 -11.64 13.47
N VAL A 112 -1.88 -12.46 13.49
CA VAL A 112 -1.98 -13.91 13.18
C VAL A 112 -2.84 -14.60 14.24
N SER A 113 -2.58 -14.36 15.52
CA SER A 113 -3.37 -14.97 16.61
C SER A 113 -4.86 -14.58 16.54
N GLN A 114 -5.16 -13.32 16.21
CA GLN A 114 -6.53 -12.82 16.06
C GLN A 114 -7.18 -13.40 14.81
N GLY A 115 -6.47 -13.45 13.68
CA GLY A 115 -6.96 -14.06 12.44
C GLY A 115 -7.30 -15.54 12.58
N ILE A 116 -6.54 -16.28 13.40
CA ILE A 116 -6.87 -17.66 13.79
C ILE A 116 -8.12 -17.69 14.68
N ARG A 117 -8.16 -16.87 15.75
CA ARG A 117 -9.32 -16.81 16.67
C ARG A 117 -10.64 -16.46 15.98
N THR A 118 -10.61 -15.64 14.94
CA THR A 118 -11.80 -15.22 14.18
C THR A 118 -12.07 -16.07 12.93
N GLY A 119 -11.28 -17.12 12.69
CA GLY A 119 -11.46 -18.03 11.54
C GLY A 119 -11.09 -17.44 10.17
N LEU A 120 -10.40 -16.29 10.14
CA LEU A 120 -9.84 -15.70 8.91
C LEU A 120 -8.62 -16.46 8.40
N LEU A 121 -7.92 -17.17 9.31
CA LEU A 121 -6.81 -18.06 9.03
C LEU A 121 -7.15 -19.48 9.53
N PRO A 122 -6.72 -20.54 8.83
CA PRO A 122 -6.73 -21.89 9.38
C PRO A 122 -5.71 -22.04 10.52
N LEU A 123 -5.93 -23.07 11.35
CA LEU A 123 -4.95 -23.61 12.31
C LEU A 123 -3.90 -24.47 11.60
#